data_AF-A0A6A6TYY6-F1
#
_entry.id   AF-A0A6A6TYY6-F1
#
_cell.length_a   1.000
_cell.length_b   1.000
_cell.length_c   1.000
_cell.angle_alpha   90.00
_cell.angle_beta   90.00
_cell.angle_gamma   90.00
#
_symmetry.space_group_name_H-M   'P 1'
#
loop_
_entity.id
_entity.type
_entity.pdbx_description
1 polymer ?
#
loop_
_entity_poly.entity_id
_entity_poly.type
_entity_poly.pdbx_seq_one_letter_code
_entity_poly.pdbx_strand_id
1 'polypeptide(L)'
;MASTTEPLDLYDIALLISYEYTLAKPEFRGARLIDVTSRDKLFPMLPGWNEGIPEWRVIPGQSREAYLFDKTIPNTSSEPDSPSNLLWEKMFPGDNIPFLRNGQPAAVSLLSPRELETIFYTSRNFNACGQTTGVLWRVLDMYSKDQRIRIRTTTGKMFTTTVDRRFFQRLILHRPKKLTVIVAKVHDSATEESVWFTGAKASMNHMTIGFFAEHENKVSVVLDLSSMQFGELGRGLKSNGMFALESTTQYHERLKTLAGNVEHIADYRYTTEQGKATPEWAKDVSRRVKERWDRRDTDPWCGHCGAPSTVGKPLKKCMRCLKVWYCDAQHQKVNWQFHKQYCSGQLEVMIAQEAAARDESKIIHYHHLVVE
;
A
#
# COMPACT_ATOMS: atom_id res chain seq x y z
N MET A 1 26.03 4.54 -28.32
CA MET A 1 26.02 4.98 -26.91
C MET A 1 24.65 4.63 -26.34
N ALA A 2 24.55 3.62 -25.48
CA ALA A 2 23.28 3.30 -24.83
C ALA A 2 22.93 4.47 -23.90
N SER A 3 21.85 5.19 -24.19
CA SER A 3 21.24 6.10 -23.22
C SER A 3 21.03 5.31 -21.95
N THR A 4 21.76 5.63 -20.88
CA THR A 4 21.58 4.98 -19.59
C THR A 4 20.23 5.44 -19.07
N THR A 5 19.20 4.66 -19.34
CA THR A 5 17.85 4.87 -18.83
C THR A 5 17.93 5.00 -17.31
N GLU A 6 17.44 6.13 -16.79
CA GLU A 6 17.38 6.38 -15.35
C GLU A 6 16.75 5.17 -14.63
N PRO A 7 17.31 4.73 -13.48
CA PRO A 7 16.72 3.65 -12.71
C PRO A 7 15.28 3.97 -12.28
N LEU A 8 14.39 2.98 -12.34
CA LEU A 8 13.05 3.07 -11.74
C LEU A 8 13.20 3.13 -10.23
N ASP A 9 12.57 4.10 -9.56
CA ASP A 9 12.59 4.15 -8.10
C ASP A 9 11.44 3.32 -7.53
N LEU A 10 11.75 2.18 -6.90
CA LEU A 10 10.74 1.22 -6.45
C LEU A 10 9.80 1.82 -5.41
N TYR A 11 10.30 2.69 -4.53
CA TYR A 11 9.48 3.34 -3.51
C TYR A 11 8.42 4.23 -4.17
N ASP A 12 8.84 5.02 -5.15
CA ASP A 12 7.95 5.94 -5.84
C ASP A 12 6.94 5.20 -6.74
N ILE A 13 7.36 4.14 -7.44
CA ILE A 13 6.45 3.24 -8.18
C ILE A 13 5.42 2.61 -7.22
N ALA A 14 5.86 2.09 -6.07
CA ALA A 14 4.98 1.50 -5.07
C ALA A 14 3.96 2.51 -4.53
N LEU A 15 4.38 3.76 -4.37
CA LEU A 15 3.51 4.85 -3.94
C LEU A 15 2.45 5.20 -4.99
N LEU A 16 2.85 5.29 -6.26
CA LEU A 16 1.92 5.51 -7.37
C LEU A 16 0.92 4.35 -7.50
N ILE A 17 1.38 3.09 -7.37
CA ILE A 17 0.49 1.92 -7.37
C ILE A 17 -0.50 2.04 -6.22
N SER A 18 -0.03 2.34 -5.01
CA SER A 18 -0.89 2.48 -3.84
C SER A 18 -1.98 3.52 -4.09
N TYR A 19 -1.64 4.68 -4.66
CA TYR A 19 -2.62 5.71 -5.00
C TYR A 19 -3.61 5.26 -6.09
N GLU A 20 -3.11 4.85 -7.25
CA GLU A 20 -3.93 4.51 -8.42
C GLU A 20 -4.83 3.29 -8.18
N TYR A 21 -4.32 2.28 -7.48
CA TYR A 21 -5.07 1.10 -7.10
C TYR A 21 -6.25 1.47 -6.18
N THR A 22 -5.98 2.30 -5.17
CA THR A 22 -6.95 2.68 -4.15
C THR A 22 -8.11 3.50 -4.74
N LEU A 23 -7.84 4.30 -5.78
CA LEU A 23 -8.87 5.02 -6.53
C LEU A 23 -9.66 4.17 -7.52
N ALA A 24 -9.03 3.15 -8.11
CA ALA A 24 -9.65 2.34 -9.14
C ALA A 24 -10.62 1.29 -8.59
N LYS A 25 -10.50 0.93 -7.31
CA LYS A 25 -11.25 -0.15 -6.68
C LYS A 25 -12.75 0.20 -6.53
N PRO A 26 -13.66 -0.43 -7.30
CA PRO A 26 -15.06 -0.04 -7.37
C PRO A 26 -15.84 -0.28 -6.06
N GLU A 27 -15.39 -1.23 -5.24
CA GLU A 27 -16.06 -1.67 -4.01
C GLU A 27 -16.22 -0.54 -2.98
N PHE A 28 -15.34 0.46 -3.00
CA PHE A 28 -15.38 1.59 -2.06
C PHE A 28 -15.49 2.95 -2.74
N ARG A 29 -15.73 2.98 -4.05
CA ARG A 29 -15.87 4.24 -4.77
C ARG A 29 -17.10 5.00 -4.26
N GLY A 30 -16.90 6.25 -3.85
CA GLY A 30 -17.93 7.12 -3.29
C GLY A 30 -18.43 6.71 -1.90
N ALA A 31 -17.85 5.66 -1.29
CA ALA A 31 -18.26 5.19 0.01
C ALA A 31 -17.86 6.18 1.11
N ARG A 32 -18.72 6.36 2.12
CA ARG A 32 -18.47 7.22 3.27
C ARG A 32 -18.50 6.43 4.56
N LEU A 33 -17.55 6.70 5.46
CA LEU A 33 -17.46 6.03 6.75
C LEU A 33 -18.55 6.56 7.67
N ILE A 34 -19.40 5.65 8.17
CA ILE A 34 -20.51 6.00 9.05
C ILE A 34 -20.36 5.42 10.47
N ASP A 35 -19.65 4.31 10.66
CA ASP A 35 -19.38 3.77 12.00
C ASP A 35 -18.02 3.05 12.07
N VAL A 36 -17.42 3.05 13.26
CA VAL A 36 -16.16 2.36 13.58
C VAL A 36 -16.25 1.69 14.94
N THR A 37 -15.68 0.50 15.07
CA THR A 37 -15.52 -0.15 16.37
C THR A 37 -14.17 -0.84 16.46
N SER A 38 -13.59 -0.87 17.65
CA SER A 38 -12.32 -1.54 17.97
C SER A 38 -12.41 -2.46 19.20
N ARG A 39 -13.64 -2.80 19.62
CA ARG A 39 -13.94 -3.50 20.86
C ARG A 39 -14.80 -4.75 20.62
N ASP A 40 -15.16 -5.44 21.69
CA ASP A 40 -15.93 -6.68 21.66
C ASP A 40 -17.34 -6.57 21.04
N LYS A 41 -17.85 -5.34 20.83
CA LYS A 41 -19.17 -5.10 20.20
C LYS A 41 -19.00 -4.69 18.74
N LEU A 42 -19.60 -5.45 17.83
CA LEU A 42 -19.75 -5.08 16.42
C LEU A 42 -20.79 -3.96 16.31
N PHE A 43 -20.42 -2.89 15.59
CA PHE A 43 -21.21 -1.69 15.25
C PHE A 43 -22.35 -1.37 16.24
N PRO A 44 -22.15 -0.46 17.20
CA PRO A 44 -23.20 -0.03 18.12
C PRO A 44 -24.49 0.42 17.42
N MET A 45 -24.39 0.89 16.17
CA MET A 45 -25.53 1.32 15.37
C MET A 45 -26.37 0.20 14.75
N LEU A 46 -25.86 -1.04 14.72
CA LEU A 46 -26.53 -2.19 14.09
C LEU A 46 -26.49 -3.43 15.01
N PRO A 47 -27.21 -3.41 16.15
CA PRO A 47 -27.06 -4.42 17.20
C PRO A 47 -27.34 -5.88 16.75
N GLY A 48 -28.21 -6.09 15.76
CA GLY A 48 -28.54 -7.42 15.22
C GLY A 48 -27.40 -8.09 14.42
N TRP A 49 -26.34 -7.35 14.09
CA TRP A 49 -25.24 -7.88 13.29
C TRP A 49 -24.24 -8.73 14.06
N ASN A 50 -24.16 -8.56 15.38
CA ASN A 50 -23.27 -9.37 16.21
C ASN A 50 -23.54 -10.87 16.06
N GLU A 51 -24.79 -11.23 15.79
CA GLU A 51 -25.22 -12.63 15.56
C GLU A 51 -25.01 -13.06 14.09
N GLY A 52 -25.06 -12.11 13.15
CA GLY A 52 -24.94 -12.35 11.71
C GLY A 52 -23.51 -12.49 11.18
N ILE A 53 -22.48 -12.17 11.99
CA ILE A 53 -21.07 -12.34 11.63
C ILE A 53 -20.39 -13.32 12.61
N PRO A 54 -20.47 -14.65 12.36
CA PRO A 54 -19.85 -15.66 13.20
C PRO A 54 -18.34 -15.46 13.43
N GLU A 55 -17.65 -14.87 12.45
CA GLU A 55 -16.23 -14.54 12.49
C GLU A 55 -15.90 -13.50 13.56
N TRP A 56 -16.88 -12.68 14.00
CA TRP A 56 -16.70 -11.69 15.05
C TRP A 56 -16.72 -12.29 16.46
N ARG A 57 -16.95 -13.60 16.63
CA ARG A 57 -16.92 -14.28 17.94
C ARG A 57 -15.54 -14.18 18.59
N VAL A 58 -15.47 -13.87 19.90
CA VAL A 58 -14.21 -13.66 20.66
C VAL A 58 -13.22 -14.82 20.52
N ILE A 59 -12.07 -14.52 19.92
CA ILE A 59 -10.89 -15.37 19.83
C ILE A 59 -9.85 -14.74 20.77
N PRO A 60 -9.45 -15.43 21.85
CA PRO A 60 -8.50 -14.89 22.82
C PRO A 60 -7.21 -14.38 22.15
N GLY A 61 -6.83 -13.14 22.46
CA GLY A 61 -5.59 -12.51 21.97
C GLY A 61 -5.65 -11.94 20.55
N GLN A 62 -6.78 -12.00 19.85
CA GLN A 62 -6.96 -11.38 18.54
C GLN A 62 -7.58 -9.98 18.66
N SER A 63 -6.89 -8.95 18.19
CA SER A 63 -7.43 -7.59 18.12
C SER A 63 -8.45 -7.45 16.99
N ARG A 64 -9.38 -6.49 17.12
CA ARG A 64 -10.53 -6.39 16.22
C ARG A 64 -10.85 -4.98 15.88
N GLU A 65 -11.12 -4.76 14.61
CA GLU A 65 -11.63 -3.50 14.12
C GLU A 65 -12.73 -3.78 13.09
N ALA A 66 -13.76 -2.95 13.09
CA ALA A 66 -14.76 -2.99 12.04
C ALA A 66 -15.09 -1.58 11.55
N TYR A 67 -15.32 -1.47 10.24
CA TYR A 67 -15.66 -0.22 9.58
C TYR A 67 -16.95 -0.40 8.77
N LEU A 68 -17.92 0.47 9.01
CA LEU A 68 -19.18 0.49 8.28
C LEU A 68 -19.17 1.67 7.33
N PHE A 69 -19.35 1.35 6.05
CA PHE A 69 -19.43 2.30 4.96
C PHE A 69 -20.83 2.37 4.39
N ASP A 70 -21.19 3.57 4.00
CA ASP A 70 -22.40 3.90 3.28
C ASP A 70 -22.07 4.23 1.82
N LYS A 71 -22.72 3.55 0.86
CA LYS A 71 -22.61 3.80 -0.59
C LYS A 71 -23.93 4.29 -1.20
N THR A 72 -24.89 4.69 -0.37
CA THR A 72 -26.29 4.82 -0.77
C THR A 72 -26.59 6.10 -1.53
N ILE A 73 -25.83 7.15 -1.26
CA ILE A 73 -25.92 8.41 -2.00
C ILE A 73 -24.87 8.33 -3.10
N PRO A 74 -25.27 8.36 -4.38
CA PRO A 74 -24.33 8.45 -5.49
C PRO A 74 -23.42 9.65 -5.24
N ASN A 75 -22.12 9.40 -5.10
CA ASN A 75 -21.16 10.49 -5.07
C ASN A 75 -21.15 11.13 -6.46
N THR A 76 -21.93 12.19 -6.64
CA THR A 76 -21.95 13.00 -7.87
C THR A 76 -20.69 13.85 -8.00
N SER A 77 -19.86 13.90 -6.95
CA SER A 77 -18.57 14.56 -7.01
C SER A 77 -17.65 13.84 -7.98
N SER A 78 -17.08 14.61 -8.90
CA SER A 78 -15.93 14.19 -9.70
C SER A 78 -14.64 14.13 -8.87
N GLU A 79 -14.67 14.53 -7.60
CA GLU A 79 -13.50 14.46 -6.72
C GLU A 79 -13.10 13.00 -6.43
N PRO A 80 -11.81 12.66 -6.56
CA PRO A 80 -11.29 11.37 -6.15
C PRO A 80 -11.54 11.09 -4.66
N ASP A 81 -11.82 9.84 -4.31
CA ASP A 81 -11.89 9.44 -2.90
C ASP A 81 -10.51 9.59 -2.24
N SER A 82 -10.51 10.08 -1.00
CA SER A 82 -9.31 10.36 -0.22
C SER A 82 -9.60 10.18 1.27
N PRO A 83 -8.56 10.06 2.11
CA PRO A 83 -8.75 10.10 3.57
C PRO A 83 -9.51 11.35 4.05
N SER A 84 -9.33 12.50 3.40
CA SER A 84 -9.93 13.77 3.81
C SER A 84 -11.43 13.89 3.50
N ASN A 85 -11.94 13.16 2.50
CA ASN A 85 -13.38 13.14 2.16
C ASN A 85 -14.03 11.78 2.48
N LEU A 86 -13.41 11.01 3.40
CA LEU A 86 -13.96 9.74 3.87
C LEU A 86 -15.23 9.93 4.71
N LEU A 87 -15.37 11.10 5.34
CA LEU A 87 -16.50 11.48 6.17
C LEU A 87 -17.50 12.34 5.37
N TRP A 88 -18.73 12.43 5.85
CA TRP A 88 -19.74 13.34 5.30
C TRP A 88 -19.41 14.80 5.70
N GLU A 89 -19.22 15.69 4.71
CA GLU A 89 -18.94 17.11 4.98
C GLU A 89 -20.16 17.86 5.53
N LYS A 90 -21.36 17.55 5.01
CA LYS A 90 -22.64 18.13 5.43
C LYS A 90 -23.73 17.09 5.27
N MET A 91 -24.51 16.85 6.33
CA MET A 91 -25.77 16.13 6.18
C MET A 91 -26.71 16.98 5.32
N PHE A 92 -27.27 16.42 4.26
CA PHE A 92 -28.27 17.13 3.47
C PHE A 92 -29.54 17.27 4.33
N PRO A 93 -30.02 18.50 4.59
CA PRO A 93 -31.27 18.71 5.29
C PRO A 93 -32.41 18.24 4.38
N GLY A 94 -32.89 17.01 4.59
CA GLY A 94 -33.96 16.40 3.80
C GLY A 94 -33.77 14.91 3.57
N ASP A 95 -32.53 14.42 3.60
CA ASP A 95 -32.27 12.98 3.51
C ASP A 95 -32.61 12.34 4.87
N ASN A 96 -33.75 11.67 4.91
CA ASN A 96 -34.18 10.83 6.03
C ASN A 96 -33.29 9.59 6.14
N ILE A 97 -31.97 9.74 6.29
CA ILE A 97 -31.10 8.64 6.71
C ILE A 97 -31.43 8.39 8.18
N PRO A 98 -32.17 7.31 8.52
CA PRO A 98 -32.79 7.17 9.84
C PRO A 98 -31.76 7.18 10.98
N PHE A 99 -30.53 6.80 10.66
CA PHE A 99 -29.43 6.61 11.59
C PHE A 99 -28.59 7.86 11.89
N LEU A 100 -28.77 8.94 11.13
CA LEU A 100 -27.94 10.16 11.21
C LEU A 100 -28.73 11.41 11.65
N ARG A 101 -30.01 11.28 12.01
CA ARG A 101 -30.88 12.39 12.44
C ARG A 101 -30.31 13.25 13.58
N ASN A 102 -29.34 12.74 14.34
CA ASN A 102 -28.70 13.42 15.49
C ASN A 102 -27.22 13.78 15.25
N GLY A 103 -26.73 13.78 14.00
CA GLY A 103 -25.32 14.06 13.70
C GLY A 103 -24.48 12.80 13.51
N GLN A 104 -23.22 13.00 13.11
CA GLN A 104 -22.28 11.91 12.87
C GLN A 104 -22.00 11.17 14.20
N PRO A 105 -21.88 9.82 14.20
CA PRO A 105 -21.61 9.09 15.43
C PRO A 105 -20.34 9.60 16.10
N ALA A 106 -20.39 9.76 17.42
CA ALA A 106 -19.29 10.30 18.20
C ALA A 106 -17.96 9.56 17.97
N ALA A 107 -18.02 8.25 17.70
CA ALA A 107 -16.84 7.44 17.40
C ALA A 107 -16.12 7.88 16.13
N VAL A 108 -16.85 8.33 15.10
CA VAL A 108 -16.28 8.72 13.81
C VAL A 108 -15.80 10.17 13.82
N SER A 109 -16.52 11.07 14.52
CA SER A 109 -16.15 12.49 14.61
C SER A 109 -14.88 12.75 15.42
N LEU A 110 -14.46 11.79 16.26
CA LEU A 110 -13.24 11.85 17.06
C LEU A 110 -11.99 11.30 16.34
N LEU A 111 -12.14 10.77 15.13
CA LEU A 111 -11.02 10.19 14.39
C LEU A 111 -10.04 11.27 13.93
N SER A 112 -8.77 11.06 14.27
CA SER A 112 -7.67 11.88 13.77
C SER A 112 -7.46 11.67 12.26
N PRO A 113 -6.80 12.61 11.55
CA PRO A 113 -6.44 12.43 10.15
C PRO A 113 -5.63 11.15 9.88
N ARG A 114 -4.80 10.72 10.84
CA ARG A 114 -4.02 9.48 10.73
C ARG A 114 -4.91 8.25 10.79
N GLU A 115 -5.90 8.23 11.69
CA GLU A 115 -6.85 7.13 11.79
C GLU A 115 -7.74 7.04 10.54
N LEU A 116 -8.22 8.17 10.03
CA LEU A 116 -8.96 8.23 8.77
C LEU A 116 -8.13 7.69 7.60
N GLU A 117 -6.85 8.05 7.51
CA GLU A 117 -5.94 7.48 6.53
C GLU A 117 -5.77 5.97 6.72
N THR A 118 -5.54 5.51 7.95
CA THR A 118 -5.42 4.07 8.24
C THR A 118 -6.68 3.31 7.81
N ILE A 119 -7.88 3.80 8.14
CA ILE A 119 -9.16 3.19 7.77
C ILE A 119 -9.35 3.20 6.25
N PHE A 120 -9.04 4.32 5.60
CA PHE A 120 -9.16 4.48 4.14
C PHE A 120 -8.36 3.42 3.38
N TYR A 121 -7.10 3.21 3.75
CA TYR A 121 -6.24 2.24 3.10
C TYR A 121 -6.47 0.81 3.58
N THR A 122 -6.86 0.59 4.84
CA THR A 122 -7.19 -0.75 5.34
C THR A 122 -8.38 -1.33 4.59
N SER A 123 -9.46 -0.55 4.47
CA SER A 123 -10.68 -0.97 3.77
C SER A 123 -10.40 -1.35 2.31
N ARG A 124 -9.57 -0.55 1.63
CA ARG A 124 -9.28 -0.74 0.20
C ARG A 124 -8.21 -1.81 -0.06
N ASN A 125 -7.36 -2.13 0.92
CA ASN A 125 -6.35 -3.19 0.81
C ASN A 125 -6.83 -4.58 1.23
N PHE A 126 -8.10 -4.76 1.61
CA PHE A 126 -8.65 -6.09 1.85
C PHE A 126 -8.45 -6.99 0.62
N ASN A 127 -7.86 -8.16 0.84
CA ASN A 127 -7.54 -9.16 -0.18
C ASN A 127 -6.76 -8.59 -1.39
N ALA A 128 -5.98 -7.52 -1.17
CA ALA A 128 -5.29 -6.82 -2.24
C ALA A 128 -3.97 -7.47 -2.65
N CYS A 129 -3.37 -8.32 -1.82
CA CYS A 129 -1.99 -8.82 -2.00
C CYS A 129 -1.73 -9.38 -3.41
N GLY A 130 -2.58 -10.27 -3.92
CA GLY A 130 -2.44 -10.82 -5.27
C GLY A 130 -2.69 -9.79 -6.37
N GLN A 131 -3.60 -8.84 -6.15
CA GLN A 131 -3.95 -7.82 -7.14
C GLN A 131 -2.85 -6.75 -7.26
N THR A 132 -2.37 -6.20 -6.14
CA THR A 132 -1.33 -5.16 -6.13
C THR A 132 0.01 -5.68 -6.61
N THR A 133 0.36 -6.93 -6.28
CA THR A 133 1.57 -7.58 -6.81
C THR A 133 1.45 -7.83 -8.32
N GLY A 134 0.27 -8.23 -8.80
CA GLY A 134 -0.04 -8.31 -10.23
C GLY A 134 0.11 -6.96 -10.96
N VAL A 135 -0.41 -5.88 -10.38
CA VAL A 135 -0.24 -4.51 -10.91
C VAL A 135 1.25 -4.15 -11.00
N LEU A 136 2.03 -4.35 -9.93
CA LEU A 136 3.47 -4.04 -9.97
C LEU A 136 4.19 -4.86 -11.05
N TRP A 137 3.88 -6.15 -11.16
CA TRP A 137 4.50 -6.98 -12.19
C TRP A 137 4.21 -6.45 -13.60
N ARG A 138 2.98 -6.03 -13.88
CA ARG A 138 2.62 -5.40 -15.15
C ARG A 138 3.34 -4.09 -15.40
N VAL A 139 3.46 -3.24 -14.37
CA VAL A 139 4.23 -2.00 -14.47
C VAL A 139 5.66 -2.30 -14.90
N LEU A 140 6.31 -3.25 -14.23
CA LEU A 140 7.71 -3.60 -14.51
C LEU A 140 7.89 -4.31 -15.86
N ASP A 141 6.91 -5.10 -16.32
CA ASP A 141 6.94 -5.78 -17.63
C ASP A 141 6.77 -4.82 -18.83
N MET A 142 6.36 -3.57 -18.58
CA MET A 142 6.37 -2.53 -19.62
C MET A 142 7.76 -1.89 -19.83
N TYR A 143 8.78 -2.35 -19.08
CA TYR A 143 10.18 -1.95 -19.24
C TYR A 143 11.03 -3.14 -19.71
N SER A 144 12.24 -2.87 -20.21
CA SER A 144 13.17 -3.93 -20.60
C SER A 144 13.62 -4.75 -19.38
N LYS A 145 13.97 -6.02 -19.58
CA LYS A 145 14.45 -6.90 -18.49
C LYS A 145 15.70 -6.36 -17.78
N ASP A 146 16.52 -5.59 -18.49
CA ASP A 146 17.75 -4.97 -17.99
C ASP A 146 17.54 -3.60 -17.36
N GLN A 147 16.32 -3.05 -17.45
CA GLN A 147 15.96 -1.79 -16.81
C GLN A 147 16.32 -1.86 -15.32
N ARG A 148 17.11 -0.87 -14.89
CA ARG A 148 17.56 -0.77 -13.51
C ARG A 148 16.41 -0.34 -12.62
N ILE A 149 16.36 -0.90 -11.42
CA ILE A 149 15.45 -0.52 -10.34
C ILE A 149 16.29 -0.12 -9.13
N ARG A 150 16.09 1.09 -8.63
CA ARG A 150 16.64 1.55 -7.35
C ARG A 150 15.70 1.15 -6.23
N ILE A 151 16.26 0.53 -5.20
CA ILE A 151 15.53 0.11 -4.00
C ILE A 151 16.01 0.96 -2.83
N ARG A 152 15.08 1.64 -2.14
CA ARG A 152 15.32 2.51 -0.99
C ARG A 152 14.43 2.10 0.16
N THR A 153 15.00 1.68 1.28
CA THR A 153 14.23 1.28 2.48
C THR A 153 14.12 2.41 3.50
N THR A 154 13.22 2.28 4.48
CA THR A 154 13.08 3.25 5.59
C THR A 154 14.25 3.25 6.58
N THR A 155 15.18 2.29 6.45
CA THR A 155 16.40 2.19 7.27
C THR A 155 17.64 2.75 6.60
N GLY A 156 17.52 3.28 5.38
CA GLY A 156 18.65 3.78 4.61
C GLY A 156 19.40 2.70 3.84
N LYS A 157 18.98 1.42 3.87
CA LYS A 157 19.49 0.43 2.90
C LYS A 157 19.08 0.86 1.50
N MET A 158 20.07 0.96 0.59
CA MET A 158 19.87 1.29 -0.82
C MET A 158 20.73 0.37 -1.70
N PHE A 159 20.17 -0.10 -2.80
CA PHE A 159 20.90 -0.80 -3.86
C PHE A 159 20.15 -0.72 -5.19
N THR A 160 20.85 -0.99 -6.29
CA THR A 160 20.26 -1.15 -7.61
C THR A 160 20.14 -2.63 -7.96
N THR A 161 19.09 -2.99 -8.69
CA THR A 161 18.91 -4.33 -9.30
C THR A 161 18.28 -4.18 -10.68
N THR A 162 17.94 -5.29 -11.34
CA THR A 162 17.21 -5.26 -12.63
C THR A 162 15.77 -5.70 -12.46
N VAL A 163 14.92 -5.33 -13.42
CA VAL A 163 13.55 -5.84 -13.54
C VAL A 163 13.52 -7.37 -13.43
N ASP A 164 14.42 -8.11 -14.09
CA ASP A 164 14.40 -9.59 -14.04
C ASP A 164 14.76 -10.19 -12.67
N ARG A 165 15.43 -9.45 -11.78
CA ARG A 165 15.88 -9.93 -10.46
C ARG A 165 14.83 -9.71 -9.36
N ARG A 166 13.60 -10.15 -9.65
CA ARG A 166 12.45 -10.12 -8.74
C ARG A 166 11.70 -11.44 -8.74
N PHE A 167 10.99 -11.72 -7.65
CA PHE A 167 10.20 -12.95 -7.51
C PHE A 167 9.05 -12.70 -6.55
N PHE A 168 8.01 -13.50 -6.72
CA PHE A 168 6.84 -13.48 -5.85
C PHE A 168 7.08 -14.42 -4.69
N GLN A 169 6.65 -14.00 -3.50
CA GLN A 169 6.65 -14.83 -2.32
C GLN A 169 5.22 -15.14 -1.95
N ARG A 170 4.90 -16.42 -1.81
CA ARG A 170 3.63 -16.87 -1.24
C ARG A 170 3.85 -17.27 0.20
N LEU A 171 3.08 -16.64 1.08
CA LEU A 171 3.11 -16.85 2.51
C LEU A 171 1.73 -17.33 2.98
N ILE A 172 1.71 -18.13 4.04
CA ILE A 172 0.50 -18.40 4.82
C ILE A 172 0.69 -17.81 6.21
N LEU A 173 -0.19 -16.88 6.58
CA LEU A 173 -0.24 -16.29 7.90
C LEU A 173 -1.21 -17.10 8.76
N HIS A 174 -0.66 -17.88 9.68
CA HIS A 174 -1.43 -18.75 10.59
C HIS A 174 -1.76 -18.01 11.88
N ARG A 175 -3.00 -18.18 12.35
CA ARG A 175 -3.58 -17.51 13.51
C ARG A 175 -3.37 -15.98 13.44
N PRO A 176 -4.00 -15.28 12.48
CA PRO A 176 -3.91 -13.83 12.37
C PRO A 176 -4.27 -13.17 13.71
N LYS A 177 -3.41 -12.28 14.19
CA LYS A 177 -3.58 -11.57 15.48
C LYS A 177 -4.54 -10.39 15.39
N LYS A 178 -4.99 -10.05 14.19
CA LYS A 178 -5.98 -9.00 13.93
C LYS A 178 -7.07 -9.51 13.01
N LEU A 179 -8.32 -9.20 13.36
CA LEU A 179 -9.49 -9.33 12.51
C LEU A 179 -9.95 -7.92 12.12
N THR A 180 -10.06 -7.68 10.82
CA THR A 180 -10.71 -6.46 10.30
C THR A 180 -11.98 -6.85 9.55
N VAL A 181 -13.12 -6.31 9.94
CA VAL A 181 -14.39 -6.47 9.22
C VAL A 181 -14.73 -5.16 8.51
N ILE A 182 -15.01 -5.24 7.23
CA ILE A 182 -15.44 -4.08 6.45
C ILE A 182 -16.82 -4.39 5.91
N VAL A 183 -17.75 -3.45 6.10
CA VAL A 183 -19.12 -3.56 5.62
C VAL A 183 -19.38 -2.37 4.73
N ALA A 184 -19.95 -2.59 3.54
CA ALA A 184 -20.52 -1.51 2.73
C ALA A 184 -21.99 -1.77 2.44
N LYS A 185 -22.83 -0.80 2.80
CA LYS A 185 -24.27 -0.83 2.56
C LYS A 185 -24.60 -0.13 1.23
N VAL A 186 -25.48 -0.76 0.44
CA VAL A 186 -26.03 -0.22 -0.81
C VAL A 186 -27.55 -0.11 -0.63
N HIS A 187 -28.18 1.04 -0.92
CA HIS A 187 -29.60 1.26 -0.60
C HIS A 187 -30.56 0.83 -1.70
N ASP A 188 -30.07 0.68 -2.92
CA ASP A 188 -30.93 0.55 -4.09
C ASP A 188 -30.98 -0.91 -4.53
N SER A 189 -32.18 -1.49 -4.48
CA SER A 189 -32.54 -2.90 -4.68
C SER A 189 -32.23 -3.86 -3.52
N ALA A 190 -32.90 -5.01 -3.50
CA ALA A 190 -32.74 -6.15 -2.58
C ALA A 190 -31.33 -6.81 -2.61
N THR A 191 -30.29 -6.04 -2.92
CA THR A 191 -28.91 -6.49 -3.02
C THR A 191 -28.31 -6.64 -1.64
N GLU A 192 -27.62 -7.76 -1.47
CA GLU A 192 -26.94 -8.15 -0.24
C GLU A 192 -25.87 -7.12 0.14
N GLU A 193 -25.79 -6.85 1.43
CA GLU A 193 -24.70 -6.07 2.01
C GLU A 193 -23.38 -6.76 1.73
N SER A 194 -22.37 -6.00 1.31
CA SER A 194 -21.07 -6.57 1.04
C SER A 194 -20.22 -6.54 2.31
N VAL A 195 -19.81 -7.71 2.77
CA VAL A 195 -18.96 -7.89 3.95
C VAL A 195 -17.62 -8.51 3.54
N TRP A 196 -16.53 -7.91 4.03
CA TRP A 196 -15.17 -8.33 3.75
C TRP A 196 -14.36 -8.50 5.03
N PHE A 197 -13.38 -9.43 5.01
CA PHE A 197 -12.73 -9.92 6.21
C PHE A 197 -11.21 -10.10 6.09
N THR A 198 -10.40 -9.28 6.75
CA THR A 198 -8.98 -9.62 6.94
C THR A 198 -8.82 -10.44 8.21
N GLY A 199 -8.18 -11.61 8.14
CA GLY A 199 -7.80 -12.38 9.34
C GLY A 199 -8.91 -13.18 10.01
N ALA A 200 -10.06 -13.38 9.37
CA ALA A 200 -11.19 -14.14 9.92
C ALA A 200 -10.96 -15.66 9.99
N LYS A 201 -10.11 -16.19 9.12
CA LYS A 201 -9.81 -17.62 9.05
C LYS A 201 -8.62 -17.98 9.92
N ALA A 202 -8.51 -19.26 10.29
CA ALA A 202 -7.36 -19.79 11.03
C ALA A 202 -6.03 -19.58 10.29
N SER A 203 -6.08 -19.45 8.97
CA SER A 203 -4.94 -19.06 8.14
C SER A 203 -5.40 -18.17 6.97
N MET A 204 -4.50 -17.33 6.47
CA MET A 204 -4.74 -16.54 5.26
C MET A 204 -3.53 -16.57 4.32
N ASN A 205 -3.80 -16.65 3.02
CA ASN A 205 -2.78 -16.48 2.00
C ASN A 205 -2.35 -15.02 1.95
N HIS A 206 -1.04 -14.81 1.77
CA HIS A 206 -0.46 -13.48 1.61
C HIS A 206 0.61 -13.53 0.52
N MET A 207 0.74 -12.43 -0.23
CA MET A 207 1.64 -12.37 -1.37
C MET A 207 2.45 -11.08 -1.36
N THR A 208 3.75 -11.22 -1.58
CA THR A 208 4.69 -10.09 -1.66
C THR A 208 5.62 -10.26 -2.86
N ILE A 209 6.45 -9.24 -3.11
CA ILE A 209 7.51 -9.30 -4.11
C ILE A 209 8.84 -9.07 -3.42
N GLY A 210 9.78 -10.00 -3.61
CA GLY A 210 11.13 -9.84 -3.13
C GLY A 210 12.09 -9.44 -4.25
N PHE A 211 13.17 -8.77 -3.84
CA PHE A 211 14.21 -8.26 -4.72
C PHE A 211 15.59 -8.67 -4.23
N PHE A 212 16.45 -9.06 -5.16
CA PHE A 212 17.84 -9.42 -4.91
C PHE A 212 18.74 -8.22 -5.16
N ALA A 213 19.68 -7.95 -4.26
CA ALA A 213 20.86 -7.17 -4.60
C ALA A 213 21.68 -7.91 -5.68
N GLU A 214 22.44 -7.18 -6.49
CA GLU A 214 23.17 -7.77 -7.63
C GLU A 214 24.13 -8.91 -7.22
N HIS A 215 24.75 -8.78 -6.05
CA HIS A 215 25.72 -9.73 -5.49
C HIS A 215 25.10 -10.75 -4.54
N GLU A 216 23.80 -10.66 -4.24
CA GLU A 216 23.11 -11.60 -3.36
C GLU A 216 22.39 -12.68 -4.17
N ASN A 217 22.46 -13.93 -3.72
CA ASN A 217 21.71 -15.07 -4.27
C ASN A 217 20.42 -15.36 -3.49
N LYS A 218 20.05 -14.47 -2.55
CA LYS A 218 18.86 -14.54 -1.73
C LYS A 218 18.15 -13.19 -1.72
N VAL A 219 16.88 -13.23 -1.32
CA VAL A 219 16.04 -12.06 -1.12
C VAL A 219 16.70 -11.08 -0.17
N SER A 220 16.94 -9.86 -0.64
CA SER A 220 17.53 -8.79 0.16
C SER A 220 16.47 -7.89 0.80
N VAL A 221 15.42 -7.57 0.02
CA VAL A 221 14.33 -6.66 0.39
C VAL A 221 12.99 -7.22 -0.09
N VAL A 222 11.95 -7.04 0.73
CA VAL A 222 10.57 -7.42 0.45
C VAL A 222 9.72 -6.16 0.32
N LEU A 223 8.89 -6.12 -0.72
CA LEU A 223 7.83 -5.15 -0.92
C LEU A 223 6.46 -5.82 -0.71
N ASP A 224 5.68 -5.28 0.22
CA ASP A 224 4.31 -5.65 0.49
C ASP A 224 3.39 -4.45 0.30
N LEU A 225 2.82 -4.34 -0.90
CA LEU A 225 1.91 -3.27 -1.29
C LEU A 225 0.55 -3.35 -0.58
N SER A 226 0.23 -4.49 0.02
CA SER A 226 -1.06 -4.73 0.68
C SER A 226 -0.96 -4.68 2.20
N SER A 227 0.19 -4.28 2.75
CA SER A 227 0.47 -4.33 4.18
C SER A 227 -0.55 -3.52 4.99
N MET A 228 -1.10 -2.44 4.42
CA MET A 228 -2.14 -1.62 5.05
C MET A 228 -3.44 -2.38 5.35
N GLN A 229 -3.67 -3.58 4.79
CA GLN A 229 -4.81 -4.43 5.20
C GLN A 229 -4.77 -4.80 6.69
N PHE A 230 -3.62 -4.66 7.34
CA PHE A 230 -3.41 -4.90 8.77
C PHE A 230 -3.52 -3.61 9.62
N GLY A 231 -4.00 -2.51 9.05
CA GLY A 231 -4.12 -1.22 9.73
C GLY A 231 -2.77 -0.61 10.10
N GLU A 232 -2.65 -0.11 11.33
CA GLU A 232 -1.47 0.63 11.78
C GLU A 232 -0.17 -0.18 11.74
N LEU A 233 -0.25 -1.48 12.04
CA LEU A 233 0.88 -2.43 11.92
C LEU A 233 1.30 -2.66 10.46
N GLY A 234 0.42 -2.29 9.52
CA GLY A 234 0.63 -2.33 8.09
C GLY A 234 1.48 -1.21 7.52
N ARG A 235 1.74 -0.14 8.26
CA ARG A 235 2.51 1.04 7.80
C ARG A 235 4.02 0.81 7.66
N GLY A 236 4.46 -0.45 7.78
CA GLY A 236 5.86 -0.86 7.75
C GLY A 236 6.66 -0.37 8.96
N LEU A 237 7.98 -0.53 8.87
CA LEU A 237 8.92 -0.18 9.92
C LEU A 237 8.88 1.32 10.22
N LYS A 238 8.79 1.66 11.52
CA LYS A 238 8.55 3.03 12.04
C LYS A 238 7.17 3.61 11.69
N SER A 239 6.23 2.76 11.25
CA SER A 239 4.79 3.00 11.16
C SER A 239 4.34 4.24 10.38
N ASN A 240 5.08 4.71 9.37
CA ASN A 240 4.69 5.94 8.63
C ASN A 240 4.53 5.75 7.12
N GLY A 241 4.72 4.53 6.60
CA GLY A 241 4.55 4.23 5.18
C GLY A 241 3.12 3.87 4.80
N MET A 242 2.88 3.80 3.48
CA MET A 242 1.64 3.30 2.87
C MET A 242 1.72 1.85 2.42
N PHE A 243 2.91 1.26 2.54
CA PHE A 243 3.26 -0.10 2.19
C PHE A 243 4.52 -0.46 3.01
N ALA A 244 4.89 -1.74 3.04
CA ALA A 244 6.15 -2.15 3.65
C ALA A 244 7.21 -2.40 2.57
N LEU A 245 8.35 -1.73 2.70
CA LEU A 245 9.55 -1.93 1.88
C LEU A 245 10.76 -2.09 2.80
N GLU A 246 11.05 -3.33 3.16
CA GLU A 246 11.86 -3.71 4.32
C GLU A 246 12.91 -4.75 3.95
N SER A 247 14.00 -4.86 4.73
CA SER A 247 14.87 -6.02 4.58
C SER A 247 14.11 -7.30 4.92
N THR A 248 14.51 -8.42 4.33
CA THR A 248 13.88 -9.73 4.59
C THR A 248 13.77 -10.04 6.08
N THR A 249 14.80 -9.74 6.87
CA THR A 249 14.79 -9.92 8.33
C THR A 249 13.74 -9.03 9.01
N GLN A 250 13.72 -7.74 8.67
CA GLN A 250 12.78 -6.78 9.26
C GLN A 250 11.33 -7.14 8.92
N TYR A 251 11.09 -7.57 7.68
CA TYR A 251 9.79 -7.99 7.21
C TYR A 251 9.26 -9.20 7.99
N HIS A 252 10.09 -10.23 8.18
CA HIS A 252 9.71 -11.41 8.95
C HIS A 252 9.45 -11.09 10.43
N GLU A 253 10.27 -10.26 11.07
CA GLU A 253 10.01 -9.83 12.45
C GLU A 253 8.68 -9.08 12.57
N ARG A 254 8.34 -8.25 11.58
CA ARG A 254 7.04 -7.58 11.55
C ARG A 254 5.89 -8.57 11.35
N LEU A 255 6.02 -9.58 10.49
CA LEU A 255 4.96 -10.58 10.31
C LEU A 255 4.66 -11.37 11.59
N LYS A 256 5.65 -11.59 12.48
CA LYS A 256 5.43 -12.19 13.80
C LYS A 256 4.51 -11.35 14.70
N THR A 257 4.38 -10.04 14.47
CA THR A 257 3.42 -9.21 15.20
C THR A 257 2.01 -9.30 14.62
N LEU A 258 1.87 -9.76 13.37
CA LEU A 258 0.60 -9.89 12.65
C LEU A 258 -0.02 -11.27 12.74
N ALA A 259 0.78 -12.31 12.94
CA ALA A 259 0.33 -13.70 12.95
C ALA A 259 1.02 -14.52 14.05
N GLY A 260 0.40 -15.61 14.47
CA GLY A 260 0.99 -16.55 15.42
C GLY A 260 2.10 -17.41 14.81
N ASN A 261 2.01 -17.71 13.52
CA ASN A 261 3.07 -18.34 12.74
C ASN A 261 3.02 -17.86 11.29
N VAL A 262 4.16 -17.86 10.61
CA VAL A 262 4.30 -17.47 9.21
C VAL A 262 4.97 -18.62 8.48
N GLU A 263 4.28 -19.18 7.50
CA GLU A 263 4.80 -20.25 6.66
C GLU A 263 5.16 -19.69 5.29
N HIS A 264 6.41 -19.91 4.87
CA HIS A 264 6.86 -19.57 3.53
C HIS A 264 6.61 -20.75 2.60
N ILE A 265 5.72 -20.59 1.63
CA ILE A 265 5.29 -21.68 0.75
C ILE A 265 6.22 -21.81 -0.45
N ALA A 266 6.44 -20.71 -1.16
CA ALA A 266 7.22 -20.74 -2.38
C ALA A 266 7.68 -19.35 -2.79
N ASP A 267 8.88 -19.32 -3.36
CA ASP A 267 9.35 -18.26 -4.22
C ASP A 267 9.15 -18.68 -5.67
N TYR A 268 8.49 -17.85 -6.47
CA TYR A 268 8.29 -18.18 -7.88
C TYR A 268 8.39 -16.95 -8.78
N ARG A 269 8.84 -17.20 -10.01
CA ARG A 269 8.75 -16.22 -11.09
C ARG A 269 7.34 -16.23 -11.64
N TYR A 270 6.76 -15.05 -11.77
CA TYR A 270 5.44 -14.90 -12.36
C TYR A 270 5.52 -15.14 -13.85
N THR A 271 4.69 -16.05 -14.32
CA THR A 271 4.62 -16.39 -15.74
C THR A 271 3.61 -15.50 -16.43
N THR A 272 3.80 -15.27 -17.74
CA THR A 272 2.87 -14.51 -18.58
C THR A 272 1.46 -15.09 -18.56
N GLU A 273 1.30 -16.40 -18.33
CA GLU A 273 0.01 -17.07 -18.22
C GLU A 273 -0.76 -16.71 -16.94
N GLN A 274 -0.07 -16.61 -15.80
CA GLN A 274 -0.68 -16.17 -14.54
C GLN A 274 -1.18 -14.72 -14.64
N GLY A 275 -0.51 -13.91 -15.47
CA GLY A 275 -0.94 -12.56 -15.80
C GLY A 275 -2.29 -12.50 -16.51
N LYS A 276 -2.68 -13.52 -17.29
CA LYS A 276 -3.91 -13.47 -18.09
C LYS A 276 -5.20 -13.31 -17.25
N ALA A 277 -5.17 -13.68 -15.98
CA ALA A 277 -6.30 -13.54 -15.06
C ALA A 277 -6.44 -12.15 -14.39
N THR A 278 -5.62 -11.15 -14.75
CA THR A 278 -5.74 -9.80 -14.17
C THR A 278 -7.01 -9.08 -14.67
N PRO A 279 -7.86 -8.54 -13.77
CA PRO A 279 -9.01 -7.72 -14.16
C PRO A 279 -8.60 -6.50 -15.02
N GLU A 280 -9.47 -6.06 -15.92
CA GLU A 280 -9.17 -4.97 -16.85
C GLU A 280 -8.81 -3.65 -16.12
N TRP A 281 -9.54 -3.32 -15.06
CA TRP A 281 -9.28 -2.13 -14.26
C TRP A 281 -7.84 -2.11 -13.66
N ALA A 282 -7.28 -3.28 -13.34
CA ALA A 282 -5.92 -3.37 -12.82
C ALA A 282 -4.86 -3.21 -13.93
N LYS A 283 -5.19 -3.54 -15.19
CA LYS A 283 -4.36 -3.17 -16.34
C LYS A 283 -4.36 -1.65 -16.55
N ASP A 284 -5.53 -1.01 -16.42
CA ASP A 284 -5.63 0.45 -16.49
C ASP A 284 -4.83 1.14 -15.39
N VAL A 285 -4.88 0.63 -14.16
CA VAL A 285 -4.02 1.10 -13.05
C VAL A 285 -2.54 1.00 -13.44
N SER A 286 -2.12 -0.14 -13.98
CA SER A 286 -0.72 -0.35 -14.39
C SER A 286 -0.27 0.66 -15.44
N ARG A 287 -1.12 0.92 -16.46
CA ARG A 287 -0.86 1.92 -17.50
C ARG A 287 -0.74 3.33 -16.90
N ARG A 288 -1.68 3.75 -16.04
CA ARG A 288 -1.63 5.08 -15.38
C ARG A 288 -0.38 5.26 -14.53
N VAL A 289 0.04 4.23 -13.78
CA VAL A 289 1.29 4.28 -13.00
C VAL A 289 2.49 4.53 -13.89
N LYS A 290 2.61 3.80 -15.01
CA LYS A 290 3.69 4.00 -15.98
C LYS A 290 3.67 5.42 -16.57
N GLU A 291 2.51 5.86 -17.05
CA GLU A 291 2.35 7.19 -17.65
C GLU A 291 2.72 8.31 -16.67
N ARG A 292 2.39 8.16 -15.39
CA ARG A 292 2.75 9.13 -14.34
C ARG A 292 4.23 9.09 -14.02
N TRP A 293 4.81 7.90 -13.92
CA TRP A 293 6.25 7.74 -13.72
C TRP A 293 7.05 8.38 -14.87
N ASP A 294 6.65 8.13 -16.12
CA ASP A 294 7.33 8.66 -17.29
C ASP A 294 7.20 10.20 -17.39
N ARG A 295 6.12 10.78 -16.85
CA ARG A 295 5.86 12.24 -16.80
C ARG A 295 6.28 12.91 -15.49
N ARG A 296 7.05 12.24 -14.63
CA ARG A 296 7.39 12.72 -13.28
C ARG A 296 8.01 14.12 -13.21
N ASP A 297 8.71 14.54 -14.26
CA ASP A 297 9.36 15.85 -14.33
C ASP A 297 8.35 17.00 -14.50
N THR A 298 7.23 16.74 -15.17
CA THR A 298 6.16 17.74 -15.43
C THR A 298 4.97 17.57 -14.49
N ASP A 299 4.68 16.33 -14.10
CA ASP A 299 3.49 15.94 -13.33
C ASP A 299 3.89 15.29 -11.99
N PRO A 300 4.47 16.05 -11.04
CA PRO A 300 4.92 15.50 -9.78
C PRO A 300 3.77 15.00 -8.91
N TRP A 301 4.11 14.15 -7.93
CA TRP A 301 3.18 13.62 -6.94
C TRP A 301 3.67 13.85 -5.52
N CYS A 302 2.74 13.75 -4.57
CA CYS A 302 3.08 13.78 -3.16
C CYS A 302 3.88 12.53 -2.78
N GLY A 303 5.07 12.72 -2.19
CA GLY A 303 5.95 11.65 -1.73
C GLY A 303 5.46 10.87 -0.50
N HIS A 304 4.27 11.17 0.03
CA HIS A 304 3.61 10.43 1.11
C HIS A 304 2.42 9.60 0.62
N CYS A 305 1.51 10.20 -0.16
CA CYS A 305 0.26 9.54 -0.57
C CYS A 305 0.16 9.25 -2.08
N GLY A 306 1.11 9.70 -2.90
CA GLY A 306 1.10 9.49 -4.35
C GLY A 306 0.10 10.35 -5.12
N ALA A 307 -0.64 11.24 -4.45
CA ALA A 307 -1.61 12.12 -5.12
C ALA A 307 -0.91 13.13 -6.06
N PRO A 308 -1.48 13.42 -7.23
CA PRO A 308 -0.97 14.45 -8.13
C PRO A 308 -1.24 15.86 -7.60
N SER A 309 -0.58 16.85 -8.18
CA SER A 309 -0.93 18.26 -7.98
C SER A 309 -2.29 18.57 -8.65
N THR A 310 -3.14 19.37 -7.99
CA THR A 310 -4.39 19.87 -8.59
C THR A 310 -4.41 21.39 -8.61
N VAL A 311 -5.25 21.99 -9.46
CA VAL A 311 -5.35 23.46 -9.61
C VAL A 311 -5.67 24.15 -8.28
N GLY A 312 -6.53 23.54 -7.45
CA GLY A 312 -6.92 24.10 -6.15
C GLY A 312 -5.99 23.71 -4.98
N LYS A 313 -5.14 22.69 -5.14
CA LYS A 313 -4.27 22.17 -4.08
C LYS A 313 -2.88 21.85 -4.67
N PRO A 314 -2.07 22.88 -5.01
CA PRO A 314 -0.75 22.66 -5.57
C PRO A 314 0.19 22.00 -4.55
N LEU A 315 1.05 21.09 -5.03
CA LEU A 315 2.04 20.44 -4.16
C LEU A 315 3.14 21.43 -3.72
N LYS A 316 3.68 21.20 -2.52
CA LYS A 316 4.79 21.95 -1.93
C LYS A 316 6.09 21.15 -2.04
N LYS A 317 7.16 21.78 -2.51
CA LYS A 317 8.50 21.17 -2.57
C LYS A 317 9.12 21.08 -1.18
N CYS A 318 9.92 20.05 -0.95
CA CYS A 318 10.87 20.02 0.16
C CYS A 318 11.89 21.14 -0.01
N MET A 319 11.91 22.11 0.92
CA MET A 319 12.80 23.27 0.86
C MET A 319 14.30 22.94 0.88
N ARG A 320 14.67 21.72 1.30
CA ARG A 320 16.08 21.30 1.41
C ARG A 320 16.64 20.68 0.14
N CYS A 321 15.89 19.77 -0.49
CA CYS A 321 16.36 19.06 -1.68
C CYS A 321 15.75 19.57 -2.98
N LEU A 322 14.58 20.24 -2.91
CA LEU A 322 13.79 20.72 -4.05
C LEU A 322 13.34 19.63 -5.05
N LYS A 323 13.55 18.34 -4.71
CA LYS A 323 13.28 17.17 -5.58
C LYS A 323 12.00 16.42 -5.24
N VAL A 324 11.54 16.49 -3.99
CA VAL A 324 10.33 15.77 -3.53
C VAL A 324 9.22 16.76 -3.22
N TRP A 325 7.99 16.39 -3.57
CA TRP A 325 6.80 17.20 -3.42
C TRP A 325 5.82 16.60 -2.40
N TYR A 326 5.00 17.43 -1.76
CA TYR A 326 4.04 17.01 -0.74
C TYR A 326 2.73 17.78 -0.87
N CYS A 327 1.60 17.18 -0.51
CA CYS A 327 0.31 17.90 -0.43
C CYS A 327 0.42 19.07 0.56
N ASP A 328 1.05 18.82 1.71
CA ASP A 328 1.18 19.77 2.80
C ASP A 328 2.36 19.43 3.73
N ALA A 329 2.53 20.23 4.78
CA ALA A 329 3.57 20.03 5.79
C ALA A 329 3.35 18.76 6.64
N GLN A 330 2.12 18.28 6.78
CA GLN A 330 1.81 17.06 7.52
C GLN A 330 2.31 15.84 6.75
N HIS A 331 2.02 15.74 5.45
CA HIS A 331 2.54 14.68 4.58
C HIS A 331 4.08 14.69 4.54
N GLN A 332 4.70 15.87 4.51
CA GLN A 332 6.16 15.98 4.63
C GLN A 332 6.67 15.45 5.99
N LYS A 333 5.99 15.80 7.09
CA LYS A 333 6.37 15.36 8.46
C LYS A 333 6.25 13.85 8.62
N VAL A 334 5.18 13.24 8.11
CA VAL A 334 4.97 11.78 8.18
C VAL A 334 6.05 11.05 7.36
N ASN A 335 6.30 11.49 6.12
CA ASN A 335 7.32 10.89 5.26
C ASN A 335 8.76 11.20 5.69
N TRP A 336 8.98 12.14 6.62
CA TRP A 336 10.32 12.63 6.96
C TRP A 336 11.27 11.52 7.42
N GLN A 337 10.77 10.50 8.14
CA GLN A 337 11.62 9.40 8.61
C GLN A 337 12.28 8.61 7.47
N PHE A 338 11.57 8.46 6.36
CA PHE A 338 12.09 7.89 5.12
C PHE A 338 12.89 8.94 4.34
N HIS A 339 12.29 10.09 4.05
CA HIS A 339 12.88 11.10 3.17
C HIS A 339 14.23 11.61 3.66
N LYS A 340 14.42 11.77 4.98
CA LYS A 340 15.67 12.29 5.55
C LYS A 340 16.91 11.46 5.27
N GLN A 341 16.76 10.19 4.86
CA GLN A 341 17.88 9.31 4.47
C GLN A 341 18.39 9.62 3.07
N TYR A 342 17.58 10.31 2.26
CA TYR A 342 17.80 10.53 0.83
C TYR A 342 17.71 12.02 0.47
N CYS A 343 17.68 12.90 1.46
CA CYS A 343 17.55 14.34 1.27
C CYS A 343 18.93 14.98 1.10
N SER A 344 19.00 16.10 0.36
CA SER A 344 20.16 17.00 0.34
C SER A 344 21.50 16.34 -0.04
N GLY A 345 21.60 15.75 -1.23
CA GLY A 345 22.86 15.19 -1.73
C GLY A 345 23.15 13.76 -1.24
N GLN A 346 22.47 13.30 -0.19
CA GLN A 346 22.69 11.96 0.35
C GLN A 346 22.35 10.86 -0.66
N LEU A 347 21.30 11.06 -1.45
CA LEU A 347 20.94 10.09 -2.49
C LEU A 347 22.05 9.94 -3.52
N GLU A 348 22.63 11.05 -3.98
CA GLU A 348 23.73 11.07 -4.94
C GLU A 348 24.99 10.41 -4.38
N VAL A 349 25.31 10.67 -3.10
CA VAL A 349 26.42 10.00 -2.40
C VAL A 349 26.20 8.50 -2.33
N MET A 350 25.00 8.06 -1.95
CA MET A 350 24.68 6.64 -1.87
C MET A 350 24.72 5.97 -3.25
N ILE A 351 24.26 6.65 -4.30
CA ILE A 351 24.38 6.17 -5.68
C ILE A 351 25.85 5.99 -6.07
N ALA A 352 26.70 6.96 -5.75
CA ALA A 352 28.13 6.87 -6.04
C ALA A 352 28.82 5.72 -5.28
N GLN A 353 28.46 5.53 -3.99
CA GLN A 353 28.96 4.43 -3.17
C GLN A 353 28.54 3.07 -3.72
N GLU A 354 27.29 2.95 -4.16
CA GLU A 354 26.76 1.72 -4.75
C GLU A 354 27.43 1.38 -6.08
N ALA A 355 27.64 2.39 -6.94
CA ALA A 355 28.38 2.22 -8.19
C ALA A 355 29.83 1.76 -7.94
N ALA A 356 30.53 2.37 -6.98
CA ALA A 356 31.90 1.99 -6.62
C ALA A 356 32.00 0.55 -6.10
N ALA A 357 31.11 0.14 -5.19
CA ALA A 357 31.09 -1.22 -4.65
C ALA A 357 30.85 -2.29 -5.72
N ARG A 358 30.08 -1.95 -6.77
CA ARG A 358 29.83 -2.84 -7.91
C ARG A 358 31.06 -3.03 -8.78
N ASP A 359 31.83 -1.98 -9.01
CA ASP A 359 33.05 -2.07 -9.80
C ASP A 359 34.15 -2.86 -9.06
N GLU A 360 34.29 -2.67 -7.74
CA GLU A 360 35.19 -3.51 -6.91
C GLU A 360 34.81 -4.99 -6.94
N SER A 361 33.50 -5.30 -6.89
CA SER A 361 33.01 -6.69 -6.94
C SER A 361 33.34 -7.39 -8.27
N LYS A 362 33.36 -6.64 -9.39
CA LYS A 362 33.81 -7.18 -10.68
C LYS A 362 35.29 -7.53 -10.66
N ILE A 363 36.13 -6.69 -10.04
CA ILE A 363 37.58 -6.92 -9.96
C ILE A 363 37.87 -8.23 -9.20
N ILE A 364 37.20 -8.45 -8.06
CA ILE A 364 37.38 -9.67 -7.26
C ILE A 364 36.92 -10.92 -8.04
N HIS A 365 35.80 -10.85 -8.76
CA HIS A 365 35.32 -11.96 -9.57
C HIS A 365 36.28 -12.30 -10.72
N TYR A 366 36.90 -11.30 -11.36
CA TYR A 366 37.92 -11.51 -12.39
C TYR A 366 39.19 -12.17 -11.84
N HIS A 367 39.64 -11.82 -10.63
CA HIS A 367 40.82 -12.46 -10.03
C HIS A 367 40.60 -13.95 -9.71
N HIS A 368 39.39 -14.36 -9.37
CA HIS A 368 39.09 -15.78 -9.15
C HIS A 368 39.03 -16.60 -10.45
N LEU A 369 38.66 -15.99 -11.58
CA LEU A 369 38.58 -16.67 -12.87
C LEU A 369 39.91 -16.76 -13.64
N VAL A 370 40.94 -16.03 -13.21
CA VAL A 370 42.27 -15.98 -13.87
C VAL A 370 43.31 -16.84 -13.12
N VAL A 371 42.96 -17.40 -11.96
CA VAL A 371 43.86 -18.20 -11.11
C VAL A 371 43.51 -19.70 -11.11
N GLU A 372 42.54 -20.12 -11.94
CA GLU A 372 42.29 -21.51 -12.34
C GLU A 372 42.71 -21.72 -13.80
#